data_AF-A0A9X7NQL1-F1
#
_entry.id   AF-A0A9X7NQL1-F1
#
_cell.length_a   1.000
_cell.length_b   1.000
_cell.length_c   1.000
_cell.angle_alpha   90.00
_cell.angle_beta   90.00
_cell.angle_gamma   90.00
#
_symmetry.space_group_name_H-M   'P 1'
#
loop_
_entity.id
_entity.type
_entity.pdbx_description
1 polymer ?
#
loop_
_entity_poly.entity_id
_entity_poly.type
_entity_poly.pdbx_seq_one_letter_code
_entity_poly.pdbx_strand_id
1 'polypeptide(L)'
;MKCRFPGIEKACVEIAYDNGGINRMRSEKKMRQECRAFLERADNGYLTEIDAWLAAQSVEDLRIIAGGEETEIADLMKAAPPFTNALLNQYFNEVC
;
A
#
# COMPACT_ATOMS: atom_id res chain seq x y z
N MET A 1 10.18 -5.05 15.33
CA MET A 1 8.98 -4.25 15.63
C MET A 1 7.96 -4.51 14.54
N LYS A 2 6.70 -4.77 14.88
CA LYS A 2 5.61 -4.95 13.91
C LYS A 2 5.14 -3.57 13.42
N CYS A 3 4.75 -3.45 12.14
CA CYS A 3 4.14 -2.22 11.63
C CYS A 3 2.82 -1.93 12.37
N ARG A 4 2.54 -0.66 12.65
CA ARG A 4 1.26 -0.22 13.25
C ARG A 4 0.08 -0.43 12.30
N PHE A 5 0.34 -0.40 10.99
CA PHE A 5 -0.66 -0.52 9.93
C PHE A 5 -0.30 -1.70 9.00
N PRO A 6 -0.62 -2.94 9.39
CA PRO A 6 -0.25 -4.15 8.65
C PRO A 6 -0.99 -4.32 7.32
N GLY A 7 -2.21 -3.81 7.16
CA GLY A 7 -2.95 -3.79 5.90
C GLY A 7 -2.30 -2.86 4.88
N ILE A 8 -1.94 -1.63 5.30
CA ILE A 8 -1.20 -0.71 4.43
C ILE A 8 0.17 -1.28 4.08
N GLU A 9 0.91 -1.83 5.05
CA GLU A 9 2.22 -2.44 4.78
C GLU A 9 2.11 -3.56 3.72
N LYS A 10 1.04 -4.37 3.75
CA LYS A 10 0.81 -5.41 2.72
C LYS A 10 0.56 -4.81 1.34
N ALA A 11 -0.31 -3.80 1.22
CA ALA A 11 -0.57 -3.15 -0.07
C ALA A 11 0.71 -2.52 -0.64
N CYS A 12 1.51 -1.85 0.20
CA CYS A 12 2.81 -1.29 -0.17
C CYS A 12 3.80 -2.37 -0.66
N VAL A 13 3.73 -3.58 -0.11
CA VAL A 13 4.54 -4.72 -0.55
C VAL A 13 4.13 -5.15 -1.96
N GLU A 14 2.84 -5.32 -2.24
CA GLU A 14 2.35 -5.67 -3.58
C GLU A 14 2.72 -4.59 -4.60
N ILE A 15 2.55 -3.31 -4.28
CA ILE A 15 2.98 -2.17 -5.13
C ILE A 15 4.47 -2.26 -5.44
N ALA A 16 5.31 -2.56 -4.45
CA ALA A 16 6.74 -2.65 -4.64
C ALA A 16 7.16 -3.92 -5.41
N TYR A 17 6.41 -5.02 -5.32
CA TYR A 17 6.64 -6.19 -6.15
C TYR A 17 6.30 -5.90 -7.61
N ASP A 18 5.14 -5.32 -7.85
CA ASP A 18 4.64 -5.03 -9.20
C ASP A 18 5.54 -4.04 -9.95
N ASN A 19 5.98 -2.98 -9.26
CA ASN A 19 6.80 -1.92 -9.87
C ASN A 19 8.32 -2.18 -9.81
N GLY A 20 8.76 -3.39 -9.43
CA GLY A 20 10.18 -3.73 -9.34
C GLY A 20 10.95 -3.03 -8.21
N GLY A 21 10.22 -2.43 -7.26
CA GLY A 21 10.74 -1.82 -6.04
C GLY A 21 11.38 -2.81 -5.07
N ILE A 22 11.18 -4.13 -5.25
CA ILE A 22 11.96 -5.19 -4.61
C ILE A 22 12.88 -5.83 -5.65
N ASN A 23 14.19 -5.77 -5.43
CA ASN A 23 15.20 -6.28 -6.35
C ASN A 23 16.53 -6.57 -5.63
N ARG A 24 17.58 -6.91 -6.39
CA ARG A 24 18.92 -7.22 -5.85
C ARG A 24 19.50 -6.11 -4.97
N MET A 25 19.17 -4.85 -5.25
CA MET A 25 19.68 -3.67 -4.52
C MET A 25 18.77 -3.24 -3.37
N ARG A 26 17.51 -3.68 -3.37
CA ARG A 26 16.50 -3.34 -2.37
C ARG A 26 15.71 -4.59 -1.97
N SER A 27 16.06 -5.14 -0.81
CA SER A 27 15.35 -6.29 -0.24
C SER A 27 13.96 -5.88 0.26
N GLU A 28 13.04 -6.84 0.34
CA GLU A 28 11.73 -6.64 0.96
C GLU A 28 11.87 -6.09 2.39
N LYS A 29 12.85 -6.57 3.16
CA LYS A 29 13.14 -6.05 4.51
C LYS A 29 13.44 -4.55 4.50
N LYS A 30 14.23 -4.08 3.53
CA LYS A 30 14.57 -2.66 3.38
C LYS A 30 13.34 -1.85 2.95
N MET A 31 12.58 -2.33 1.96
CA MET A 31 11.34 -1.70 1.55
C MET A 31 10.35 -1.57 2.73
N ARG A 32 10.17 -2.62 3.54
CA ARG A 32 9.30 -2.54 4.74
C ARG A 32 9.79 -1.51 5.76
N GLN A 33 11.10 -1.27 5.87
CA GLN A 33 11.63 -0.20 6.73
C GLN A 33 11.27 1.18 6.18
N GLU A 34 11.40 1.38 4.87
CA GLU A 34 11.06 2.63 4.19
C GLU A 34 9.55 2.91 4.20
N CYS A 35 8.73 1.86 4.03
CA CYS A 35 7.27 1.92 4.19
C CYS A 35 6.88 2.37 5.60
N ARG A 36 7.53 1.84 6.65
CA ARG A 36 7.28 2.31 8.02
C ARG A 36 7.68 3.76 8.23
N ALA A 37 8.85 4.17 7.71
CA ALA A 37 9.27 5.57 7.75
C ALA A 37 8.32 6.49 6.96
N PHE A 38 7.65 5.97 5.92
CA PHE A 38 6.56 6.66 5.22
C PHE A 38 5.31 6.79 6.08
N LEU A 39 4.89 5.71 6.74
CA LEU A 39 3.72 5.72 7.61
C LEU A 39 3.88 6.55 8.88
N GLU A 40 5.11 6.78 9.34
CA GLU A 40 5.39 7.66 10.47
C GLU A 40 5.24 9.15 10.10
N ARG A 41 5.41 9.51 8.82
CA ARG A 41 5.25 10.89 8.31
C ARG A 41 3.90 11.14 7.65
N ALA A 42 3.27 10.09 7.12
CA ALA A 42 1.92 10.16 6.61
C ALA A 42 0.97 10.30 7.81
N ASP A 43 0.34 11.45 7.98
CA ASP A 43 -0.78 11.59 8.89
C ASP A 43 -1.87 12.36 8.17
N ASN A 44 -2.90 11.62 7.77
CA ASN A 44 -4.10 12.18 7.17
C ASN A 44 -5.32 11.96 8.07
N GLY A 45 -5.16 11.42 9.28
CA GLY A 45 -6.26 11.05 10.17
C GLY A 45 -7.08 9.81 9.72
N TYR A 46 -6.84 9.26 8.52
CA TYR A 46 -7.58 8.12 7.94
C TYR A 46 -6.78 6.82 7.92
N LEU A 47 -5.52 6.82 8.37
CA LEU A 47 -4.65 5.64 8.28
C LEU A 47 -5.25 4.40 8.97
N THR A 48 -6.04 4.58 10.03
CA THR A 48 -6.66 3.46 10.73
C THR A 48 -7.76 2.82 9.89
N GLU A 49 -8.65 3.62 9.30
CA GLU A 49 -9.71 3.12 8.43
C GLU A 49 -9.14 2.50 7.14
N ILE A 50 -8.16 3.18 6.53
CA ILE A 50 -7.48 2.69 5.33
C ILE A 50 -6.82 1.33 5.62
N ASP A 51 -6.11 1.21 6.76
CA ASP A 51 -5.49 -0.03 7.17
C ASP A 51 -6.48 -1.16 7.39
N ALA A 52 -7.60 -0.88 8.08
CA ALA A 52 -8.65 -1.86 8.31
C ALA A 52 -9.26 -2.36 7.00
N TRP A 53 -9.51 -1.45 6.06
CA TRP A 53 -10.06 -1.81 4.74
C TRP A 53 -9.06 -2.64 3.92
N LEU A 54 -7.79 -2.25 3.86
CA LEU A 54 -6.74 -2.99 3.17
C LEU A 54 -6.45 -4.34 3.81
N ALA A 55 -6.54 -4.44 5.13
CA ALA A 55 -6.35 -5.70 5.86
C ALA A 55 -7.47 -6.72 5.59
N ALA A 56 -8.65 -6.26 5.19
CA ALA A 56 -9.80 -7.09 4.85
C ALA A 56 -9.78 -7.60 3.40
N GLN A 57 -8.95 -7.02 2.53
CA GLN A 57 -8.83 -7.43 1.13
C GLN A 57 -8.15 -8.79 1.01
N SER A 58 -8.53 -9.56 -0.01
CA SER A 58 -7.79 -10.76 -0.38
C SER A 58 -6.43 -10.39 -0.99
N VAL A 59 -5.51 -11.35 -1.08
CA VAL A 59 -4.22 -11.13 -1.76
C VAL A 59 -4.45 -10.76 -3.23
N GLU A 60 -5.48 -11.34 -3.87
CA GLU A 60 -5.78 -11.04 -5.27
C GLU A 60 -6.32 -9.62 -5.45
N ASP A 61 -7.23 -9.19 -4.57
CA ASP A 61 -7.72 -7.81 -4.58
C ASP A 61 -6.59 -6.81 -4.34
N LEU A 62 -5.64 -7.12 -3.45
CA LEU A 62 -4.47 -6.28 -3.21
C LEU A 62 -3.57 -6.16 -4.45
N ARG A 63 -3.43 -7.22 -5.25
CA ARG A 63 -2.68 -7.18 -6.52
C ARG A 63 -3.39 -6.32 -7.55
N ILE A 64 -4.71 -6.46 -7.66
CA ILE A 64 -5.51 -5.61 -8.54
C ILE A 64 -5.36 -4.14 -8.10
N ILE A 65 -5.51 -3.84 -6.81
CA ILE A 65 -5.31 -2.49 -6.25
C ILE A 65 -3.91 -1.94 -6.55
N ALA A 66 -2.88 -2.79 -6.55
CA ALA A 66 -1.49 -2.38 -6.73
C ALA A 66 -1.11 -2.10 -8.20
N GLY A 67 -1.69 -2.82 -9.16
CA GLY A 67 -1.26 -2.77 -10.56
C GLY A 67 -2.19 -3.44 -11.58
N GLY A 68 -3.45 -3.67 -11.21
CA GLY A 68 -4.47 -4.23 -12.11
C GLY A 68 -4.96 -3.24 -13.17
N GLU A 69 -5.97 -3.65 -13.94
CA GLU A 69 -6.59 -2.79 -14.95
C GLU A 69 -7.36 -1.63 -14.29
N GLU A 70 -7.39 -0.46 -14.93
CA GLU A 70 -7.99 0.76 -14.37
C GLU A 70 -9.45 0.56 -13.94
N THR A 71 -10.22 -0.22 -14.71
CA THR A 71 -11.62 -0.52 -14.40
C THR A 71 -11.77 -1.43 -13.17
N GLU A 72 -10.87 -2.39 -12.99
CA GLU A 72 -10.89 -3.31 -11.84
C GLU A 72 -10.46 -2.58 -10.56
N ILE A 73 -9.42 -1.75 -10.67
CA ILE A 73 -9.00 -0.85 -9.58
C ILE A 73 -10.16 0.07 -9.18
N ALA A 74 -10.81 0.72 -10.16
CA ALA A 74 -11.91 1.64 -9.90
C ALA A 74 -13.08 0.95 -9.22
N ASP A 75 -13.39 -0.30 -9.57
CA ASP A 75 -14.46 -1.08 -8.96
C ASP A 75 -14.17 -1.41 -7.49
N LEU A 76 -12.95 -1.84 -7.16
CA LEU A 76 -12.54 -2.09 -5.78
C LEU A 76 -12.49 -0.80 -4.95
N MET A 77 -12.01 0.30 -5.54
CA MET A 77 -11.86 1.59 -4.85
C MET A 77 -13.19 2.25 -4.49
N LYS A 78 -14.33 1.84 -5.06
CA LYS A 78 -15.67 2.35 -4.68
C LYS A 78 -15.99 2.14 -3.21
N ALA A 79 -15.49 1.06 -2.61
CA ALA A 79 -15.69 0.74 -1.20
C ALA A 79 -14.54 1.23 -0.31
N ALA A 80 -13.51 1.85 -0.88
CA ALA A 80 -12.33 2.28 -0.14
C ALA A 80 -12.63 3.52 0.74
N PRO A 81 -12.01 3.62 1.92
CA PRO A 81 -12.03 4.84 2.71
C PRO A 81 -11.50 6.05 1.92
N PRO A 82 -11.90 7.28 2.30
CA PRO A 82 -11.34 8.50 1.72
C PRO A 82 -9.82 8.50 1.74
N PHE A 83 -9.21 9.10 0.71
CA PHE A 83 -7.76 9.26 0.57
C PHE A 83 -6.95 7.96 0.43
N THR A 84 -7.57 6.78 0.33
CA THR A 84 -6.86 5.49 0.12
C THR A 84 -6.00 5.54 -1.13
N ASN A 85 -6.59 5.87 -2.29
CA ASN A 85 -5.84 5.98 -3.54
C ASN A 85 -4.75 7.07 -3.48
N ALA A 86 -5.02 8.19 -2.81
CA ALA A 86 -4.02 9.25 -2.64
C ALA A 86 -2.82 8.78 -1.81
N LEU A 87 -3.05 8.05 -0.71
CA LEU A 87 -2.01 7.49 0.13
C LEU A 87 -1.14 6.47 -0.63
N LEU A 88 -1.77 5.55 -1.37
CA LEU A 88 -1.05 4.52 -2.13
C LEU A 88 -0.20 5.14 -3.25
N ASN A 89 -0.74 6.14 -3.96
CA ASN A 89 0.01 6.89 -4.96
C ASN A 89 1.14 7.72 -4.32
N GLN A 90 0.92 8.30 -3.13
CA GLN A 90 1.96 9.01 -2.41
C GLN A 90 3.10 8.07 -2.02
N TYR A 91 2.77 6.88 -1.50
CA TYR A 91 3.76 5.85 -1.22
C TYR A 91 4.55 5.48 -2.48
N PHE A 92 3.86 5.18 -3.58
CA PHE A 92 4.50 4.86 -4.85
C PHE A 92 5.48 5.96 -5.27
N ASN A 93 5.05 7.22 -5.31
CA ASN A 93 5.88 8.33 -5.76
C ASN A 93 7.08 8.64 -4.83
N GLU A 94 6.96 8.39 -3.52
CA GLU A 94 8.00 8.73 -2.55
C GLU A 94 8.97 7.57 -2.24
N VAL A 95 8.55 6.32 -2.47
CA VAL A 95 9.21 5.13 -1.93
C VAL A 95 9.52 4.07 -2.99
N CYS A 96 8.84 4.07 -4.13
CA CYS A 96 9.11 3.17 -5.25
C CYS A 96 9.95 3.88 -6.33
#